data_AF-A0A0S4UVY3-F1
#
_entry.id   AF-A0A0S4UVY3-F1
#
_cell.length_a   1.000
_cell.length_b   1.000
_cell.length_c   1.000
_cell.angle_alpha   90.00
_cell.angle_beta   90.00
_cell.angle_gamma   90.00
#
_symmetry.space_group_name_H-M   'P 1'
#
loop_
_entity.id
_entity.type
_entity.pdbx_description
1 polymer ?
#
loop_
_entity_poly.entity_id
_entity_poly.type
_entity_poly.pdbx_seq_one_letter_code
_entity_poly.pdbx_strand_id
1 'polypeptide(L)'
;MREQTQSPQMLAFARQHQLIAQLAAQAGRIGKRAKPPVAATVRQLDTVSEQIHAMTEDTCARLLNVSTGLVGILQLLEVWSDRAWECRCLHCLLAPLKLELDGALNDVQGML
;
A
#
# COMPACT_ATOMS: atom_id res chain seq x y z
N MET A 1 -16.13 -23.20 8.05
CA MET A 1 -16.65 -21.88 7.64
C MET A 1 -16.03 -20.84 8.56
N ARG A 2 -15.04 -20.07 8.10
CA ARG A 2 -14.58 -18.87 8.81
C ARG A 2 -15.07 -17.69 7.97
N GLU A 3 -15.94 -16.89 8.57
CA GLU A 3 -16.44 -15.66 7.99
C GLU A 3 -15.25 -14.75 7.70
N GLN A 4 -14.97 -14.53 6.42
CA GLN A 4 -14.07 -13.47 5.99
C GLN A 4 -14.81 -12.16 6.18
N THR A 5 -14.78 -11.65 7.40
CA THR A 5 -15.12 -10.25 7.68
C THR A 5 -13.98 -9.42 7.08
N GLN A 6 -14.08 -9.14 5.78
CA GLN A 6 -13.15 -8.29 5.07
C GLN A 6 -13.05 -6.94 5.82
N SER A 7 -11.86 -6.62 6.34
CA SER A 7 -11.64 -5.41 7.14
C SER A 7 -12.09 -4.17 6.36
N PRO A 8 -12.74 -3.17 6.99
CA PRO A 8 -13.15 -1.93 6.34
C PRO A 8 -12.01 -1.16 5.63
N GLN A 9 -10.76 -1.45 5.98
CA GLN A 9 -9.55 -0.86 5.38
C GLN A 9 -9.20 -1.47 4.01
N MET A 10 -9.72 -2.67 3.71
CA MET A 10 -9.16 -3.56 2.69
C MET A 10 -9.54 -3.22 1.23
N LEU A 11 -10.08 -2.01 1.00
CA LEU A 11 -10.49 -1.46 -0.29
C LEU A 11 -10.58 0.08 -0.21
N ALA A 12 -9.69 0.73 0.55
CA ALA A 12 -9.77 2.17 0.80
C ALA A 12 -9.70 2.99 -0.51
N PHE A 13 -8.79 2.62 -1.42
CA PHE A 13 -8.68 3.29 -2.72
C PHE A 13 -9.88 3.03 -3.63
N ALA A 14 -10.38 1.79 -3.69
CA ALA A 14 -11.60 1.49 -4.44
C ALA A 14 -12.81 2.27 -3.92
N ARG A 15 -12.94 2.43 -2.59
CA ARG A 15 -13.98 3.24 -1.98
C ARG A 15 -13.81 4.72 -2.28
N GLN A 16 -12.57 5.24 -2.22
CA GLN A 16 -12.26 6.61 -2.60
C GLN A 16 -12.65 6.88 -4.05
N HIS A 17 -12.24 6.02 -4.98
CA HIS A 17 -12.55 6.18 -6.40
C HIS A 17 -14.07 6.16 -6.65
N GLN A 18 -14.81 5.27 -5.96
CA GLN A 18 -16.27 5.24 -6.02
C GLN A 18 -16.90 6.57 -5.55
N LEU A 19 -16.39 7.17 -4.47
CA LEU A 19 -16.90 8.44 -3.94
C LEU A 19 -16.61 9.60 -4.91
N ILE A 20 -15.44 9.62 -5.56
CA ILE A 20 -15.13 10.64 -6.57
C ILE A 20 -16.06 10.50 -7.79
N ALA A 21 -16.32 9.27 -8.25
CA ALA A 21 -17.27 9.01 -9.32
C ALA A 21 -18.70 9.46 -8.97
N GLN A 22 -19.13 9.26 -7.71
CA GLN A 22 -20.42 9.77 -7.22
C GLN A 22 -20.46 11.30 -7.20
N LEU A 23 -19.38 11.95 -6.76
CA LEU A 23 -19.24 13.41 -6.80
C LEU A 23 -19.28 13.94 -8.24
N ALA A 24 -18.65 13.25 -9.19
CA ALA A 24 -18.70 13.59 -10.62
C ALA A 24 -20.14 13.54 -11.16
N ALA A 25 -20.88 12.48 -10.83
CA ALA A 25 -22.26 12.30 -11.23
C ALA A 25 -23.18 13.38 -10.62
N GLN A 26 -22.94 13.77 -9.37
CA GLN A 26 -23.68 14.85 -8.69
C GLN A 26 -23.35 16.23 -9.25
N ALA A 27 -22.09 16.51 -9.57
CA ALA A 27 -21.65 17.75 -10.21
C ALA A 27 -22.38 18.00 -11.54
N GLY A 28 -22.70 16.94 -12.29
CA GLY A 28 -23.50 17.00 -13.51
C GLY A 28 -24.93 17.55 -13.32
N ARG A 29 -25.48 17.43 -12.11
CA ARG A 29 -26.85 17.85 -11.74
C ARG A 29 -26.93 19.27 -11.16
N ILE A 30 -25.79 19.90 -10.86
CA ILE A 30 -25.73 21.24 -10.28
C ILE A 30 -26.03 22.29 -11.37
N GLY A 31 -26.71 23.39 -11.00
CA GLY A 31 -27.09 24.48 -11.90
C GLY A 31 -25.93 25.06 -12.71
N LYS A 32 -26.24 25.60 -13.90
CA LYS A 32 -25.28 26.00 -14.96
C LYS A 32 -24.07 26.82 -14.51
N ARG A 33 -24.19 27.62 -13.44
CA ARG A 33 -23.14 28.54 -12.95
C ARG A 33 -22.11 27.86 -12.03
N ALA A 34 -22.48 26.82 -11.29
CA ALA A 34 -21.57 26.09 -10.40
C ALA A 34 -21.03 24.79 -11.03
N LYS A 35 -21.63 24.34 -12.15
CA LYS A 35 -21.23 23.14 -12.89
C LYS A 35 -19.76 23.11 -13.36
N PRO A 36 -19.18 24.17 -13.96
CA PRO A 36 -17.79 24.14 -14.43
C PRO A 36 -16.72 24.06 -13.32
N PRO A 37 -16.74 24.87 -12.23
CA PRO A 37 -15.72 24.78 -11.19
C PRO A 37 -15.81 23.46 -10.42
N VAL A 38 -17.03 22.96 -10.13
CA VAL A 38 -17.18 21.68 -9.42
C VAL A 38 -16.68 20.51 -10.28
N ALA A 39 -16.98 20.50 -11.58
CA ALA A 39 -16.45 19.48 -12.49
C ALA A 39 -14.92 19.52 -12.61
N ALA A 40 -14.32 20.72 -12.59
CA ALA A 40 -12.87 20.87 -12.59
C ALA A 40 -12.23 20.32 -11.31
N THR A 41 -12.78 20.63 -10.14
CA THR A 41 -12.30 20.10 -8.85
C THR A 41 -12.42 18.58 -8.78
N VAL A 42 -13.51 17.99 -9.28
CA VAL A 42 -13.66 16.52 -9.31
C VAL A 42 -12.59 15.86 -10.19
N ARG A 43 -12.32 16.41 -11.38
CA ARG A 43 -11.24 15.89 -12.24
C ARG A 43 -9.85 16.01 -11.60
N GLN A 44 -9.60 17.10 -10.88
CA GLN A 44 -8.36 17.25 -10.13
C GLN A 44 -8.26 16.21 -9.02
N LEU A 45 -9.37 15.90 -8.34
CA LEU A 45 -9.41 14.87 -7.30
C LEU A 45 -9.17 13.46 -7.88
N ASP A 46 -9.76 13.14 -9.03
CA ASP A 46 -9.47 11.90 -9.77
C ASP A 46 -7.98 11.81 -10.12
N THR A 47 -7.41 12.87 -10.70
CA THR A 47 -5.99 12.92 -11.09
C THR A 47 -5.06 12.71 -9.89
N VAL A 48 -5.33 13.39 -8.77
CA VAL A 48 -4.53 13.24 -7.54
C VAL A 48 -4.70 11.83 -6.96
N SER A 49 -5.90 11.26 -7.03
CA SER A 49 -6.15 9.89 -6.58
C SER A 49 -5.34 8.88 -7.39
N GLU A 50 -5.32 9.01 -8.72
CA GLU A 50 -4.51 8.15 -9.60
C GLU A 50 -3.01 8.28 -9.32
N GLN A 51 -2.52 9.50 -9.09
CA GLN A 51 -1.12 9.75 -8.73
C GLN A 51 -0.73 9.10 -7.39
N ILE A 52 -1.59 9.22 -6.37
CA ILE A 52 -1.38 8.59 -5.07
C ILE A 52 -1.37 7.06 -5.23
N HIS A 53 -2.31 6.51 -6.00
CA HIS A 53 -2.39 5.07 -6.26
C HIS A 53 -1.12 4.56 -6.92
N ALA A 54 -0.71 5.16 -8.04
CA ALA A 54 0.48 4.77 -8.78
C ALA A 54 1.77 4.91 -7.95
N MET A 55 1.91 5.99 -7.18
CA MET A 55 3.06 6.17 -6.29
C MET A 55 3.08 5.15 -5.15
N THR A 56 1.91 4.80 -4.61
CA THR A 56 1.78 3.75 -3.58
C THR A 56 2.18 2.39 -4.14
N GLU A 57 1.69 2.03 -5.33
CA GLU A 57 2.06 0.78 -6.02
C GLU A 57 3.57 0.69 -6.30
N ASP A 58 4.17 1.74 -6.88
CA ASP A 58 5.63 1.77 -7.15
C ASP A 58 6.44 1.64 -5.86
N THR A 59 6.04 2.37 -4.83
CA THR A 59 6.73 2.33 -3.53
C THR A 59 6.60 0.94 -2.88
N CYS A 60 5.42 0.32 -2.92
CA CYS A 60 5.21 -1.06 -2.48
C CYS A 60 6.10 -2.04 -3.25
N ALA A 61 6.16 -1.93 -4.58
CA ALA A 61 7.02 -2.80 -5.39
C ALA A 61 8.50 -2.67 -5.01
N ARG A 62 8.98 -1.44 -4.78
CA ARG A 62 10.35 -1.18 -4.31
C ARG A 62 10.61 -1.76 -2.92
N LEU A 63 9.66 -1.63 -2.00
CA LEU A 63 9.78 -2.18 -0.65
C LEU A 63 9.70 -3.72 -0.62
N LEU A 64 8.91 -4.34 -1.49
CA LEU A 64 8.90 -5.81 -1.67
C LEU A 64 10.26 -6.31 -2.15
N ASN A 65 10.94 -5.57 -3.03
CA ASN A 65 12.30 -5.91 -3.45
C ASN A 65 13.28 -5.83 -2.26
N VAL A 66 13.15 -4.81 -1.40
CA VAL A 66 13.95 -4.71 -0.15
C VAL A 66 13.64 -5.88 0.78
N SER A 67 12.36 -6.21 0.98
CA SER A 67 11.94 -7.35 1.79
C SER A 67 12.51 -8.67 1.26
N THR A 68 12.51 -8.86 -0.06
CA THR A 68 13.11 -10.02 -0.73
C THR A 68 14.62 -10.05 -0.55
N GLY A 69 15.30 -8.92 -0.66
CA GLY A 69 16.73 -8.80 -0.34
C GLY A 69 17.05 -9.20 1.10
N LEU A 70 16.20 -8.78 2.06
CA LEU A 70 16.31 -9.17 3.47
C LEU A 70 16.13 -10.68 3.67
N VAL A 71 15.24 -11.34 2.92
CA VAL A 71 15.16 -12.83 2.92
C VAL A 71 16.54 -13.42 2.60
N GLY A 72 17.17 -12.97 1.52
CA GLY A 72 18.47 -13.48 1.09
C GLY A 72 19.58 -13.23 2.13
N ILE A 73 19.59 -12.04 2.74
CA ILE A 73 20.54 -11.71 3.82
C ILE A 73 20.34 -12.64 5.01
N LEU A 74 19.09 -12.85 5.46
CA LEU A 74 18.80 -13.74 6.58
C LEU A 74 19.21 -15.18 6.27
N GLN A 75 18.89 -15.68 5.08
CA GLN A 75 19.33 -17.02 4.64
C GLN A 75 20.85 -17.15 4.63
N LEU A 76 21.56 -16.12 4.16
CA LEU A 76 23.02 -16.11 4.20
C LEU A 76 23.53 -16.14 5.65
N LEU A 77 23.01 -15.29 6.52
CA LEU A 77 23.41 -15.25 7.93
C LEU A 77 23.16 -16.60 8.63
N GLU A 78 22.05 -17.26 8.32
CA GLU A 78 21.73 -18.59 8.84
C GLU A 78 22.78 -19.63 8.39
N VAL A 79 23.19 -19.62 7.12
CA VAL A 79 24.23 -20.52 6.59
C VAL A 79 25.58 -20.33 7.29
N TRP A 80 25.93 -19.10 7.67
CA TRP A 80 27.20 -18.78 8.34
C TRP A 80 27.12 -18.81 9.87
N SER A 81 25.94 -19.05 10.43
CA SER A 81 25.66 -19.00 11.87
C SER A 81 26.53 -19.96 12.71
N ASP A 82 26.88 -21.11 12.14
CA ASP A 82 27.76 -22.11 12.78
C ASP A 82 29.24 -21.70 12.79
N ARG A 83 29.61 -20.73 11.94
CA ARG A 83 31.00 -20.29 11.76
C ARG A 83 31.30 -18.99 12.50
N ALA A 84 30.30 -18.13 12.70
CA ALA A 84 30.44 -16.85 13.38
C ALA A 84 29.19 -16.55 14.23
N TRP A 85 29.38 -16.33 15.53
CA TRP A 85 28.27 -16.04 16.44
C TRP A 85 27.61 -14.69 16.14
N GLU A 86 28.38 -13.75 15.56
CA GLU A 86 27.88 -12.46 15.07
C GLU A 86 26.79 -12.65 14.01
N CYS A 87 26.90 -13.69 13.16
CA CYS A 87 25.87 -14.00 12.18
C CYS A 87 24.54 -14.41 12.83
N ARG A 88 24.57 -15.17 13.93
CA ARG A 88 23.36 -15.49 14.71
C ARG A 88 22.76 -14.23 15.33
N CYS A 89 23.58 -13.38 15.92
CA CYS A 89 23.11 -12.12 16.52
C CYS A 89 22.45 -11.21 15.47
N LEU A 90 23.09 -11.03 14.31
CA LEU A 90 22.54 -10.25 13.20
C LEU A 90 21.25 -10.86 12.67
N HIS A 91 21.18 -12.19 12.51
CA HIS A 91 19.96 -12.87 12.08
C HIS A 91 18.81 -12.60 13.06
N CYS A 92 19.04 -12.77 14.37
CA CYS A 92 18.05 -12.53 15.41
C CYS A 92 17.57 -11.08 15.47
N LEU A 93 18.42 -10.11 15.10
CA LEU A 93 18.04 -8.69 15.04
C LEU A 93 17.24 -8.35 13.76
N LEU A 94 17.62 -8.95 12.63
CA LEU A 94 17.02 -8.63 11.33
C LEU A 94 15.70 -9.38 11.09
N ALA A 95 15.52 -10.58 11.63
CA ALA A 95 14.32 -11.38 11.41
C ALA A 95 13.03 -10.68 11.92
N PRO A 96 12.99 -10.09 13.13
CA PRO A 96 11.82 -9.32 13.58
C PRO A 96 11.57 -8.08 12.72
N LEU A 97 12.62 -7.36 12.31
CA LEU A 97 12.48 -6.18 11.45
C LEU A 97 11.88 -6.54 10.09
N LYS A 98 12.22 -7.71 9.56
CA LYS A 98 11.60 -8.23 8.35
C LYS A 98 10.12 -8.54 8.54
N LEU A 99 9.74 -9.16 9.66
CA LEU A 99 8.33 -9.43 9.96
C LEU A 99 7.51 -8.15 10.04
N GLU A 100 8.04 -7.11 10.70
CA GLU A 100 7.39 -5.80 10.76
C GLU A 100 7.27 -5.15 9.38
N LEU A 101 8.31 -5.22 8.55
CA LEU A 101 8.27 -4.73 7.17
C LEU A 101 7.21 -5.47 6.33
N ASP A 102 7.17 -6.79 6.43
CA ASP A 102 6.20 -7.62 5.69
C ASP A 102 4.77 -7.33 6.14
N GLY A 103 4.54 -7.13 7.45
CA GLY A 103 3.26 -6.70 8.00
C GLY A 103 2.82 -5.34 7.46
N ALA A 104 3.70 -4.34 7.52
CA ALA A 104 3.42 -3.00 6.99
C ALA A 104 3.15 -3.02 5.48
N LEU A 105 3.88 -3.84 4.71
CA LEU A 105 3.63 -4.00 3.28
C LEU A 105 2.28 -4.63 3.01
N ASN A 106 1.91 -5.66 3.77
CA ASN A 106 0.62 -6.32 3.64
C ASN A 106 -0.56 -5.37 3.97
N ASP A 107 -0.40 -4.50 4.97
CA ASP A 107 -1.41 -3.50 5.31
C ASP A 107 -1.61 -2.49 4.17
N VAL A 108 -0.52 -1.96 3.59
CA VAL A 108 -0.61 -1.01 2.48
C VAL A 108 -1.13 -1.68 1.21
N GLN A 109 -0.69 -2.90 0.91
CA GLN A 109 -1.22 -3.68 -0.21
C GLN A 109 -2.70 -4.00 -0.05
N GLY A 110 -3.16 -4.24 1.18
CA GLY A 110 -4.57 -4.41 1.47
C GLY A 110 -5.41 -3.16 1.21
N MET A 111 -4.81 -1.96 1.20
CA MET A 111 -5.54 -0.72 0.90
C MET A 111 -5.75 -0.47 -0.60
N LEU A 112 -4.87 -1.02 -1.44
CA LEU A 112 -4.88 -0.93 -2.92
C LEU A 112 -6.00 -1.80 -3.52
#